data_AF-A0A438J802-F1
#
_entry.id   AF-A0A438J802-F1
#
_cell.length_a   1.000
_cell.length_b   1.000
_cell.length_c   1.000
_cell.angle_alpha   90.00
_cell.angle_beta   90.00
_cell.angle_gamma   90.00
#
_symmetry.space_group_name_H-M   'P 1'
#
loop_
_entity.id
_entity.type
_entity.pdbx_description
1 polymer ?
#
loop_
_entity_poly.entity_id
_entity_poly.type
_entity_poly.pdbx_seq_one_letter_code
_entity_poly.pdbx_strand_id
1 'polypeptide(L)' 'MEGKSYSHRIVATLLNLMDGISRTDGILVIAATNRPDSIEPALRRPGRLDREMEIEFQALETGA' A
#
# COMPACT_ATOMS: atom_id res chain seq x y z
N MET A 1 11.98 -19.03 11.37
CA MET A 1 12.73 -18.41 10.25
C MET A 1 12.02 -18.57 8.90
N GLU A 2 11.18 -19.58 8.73
CA GLU A 2 10.47 -19.90 7.47
C GLU A 2 9.39 -18.88 7.04
N GLY A 3 8.62 -18.32 7.99
CA GLY A 3 7.56 -17.35 7.70
C GLY A 3 8.05 -16.04 7.06
N LYS A 4 9.24 -15.54 7.44
CA LYS A 4 9.83 -14.33 6.82
C LYS A 4 10.19 -14.55 5.34
N SER A 5 10.58 -15.77 4.97
CA SER A 5 10.90 -16.10 3.57
C SER A 5 9.65 -16.13 2.70
N TYR A 6 8.55 -16.65 3.25
CA TYR A 6 7.26 -16.68 2.55
C TYR A 6 6.70 -15.27 2.30
N SER A 7 6.75 -14.39 3.31
CA SER A 7 6.32 -13.00 3.18
C SER A 7 7.13 -12.24 2.13
N HIS A 8 8.46 -12.38 2.11
CA HIS A 8 9.29 -11.72 1.08
C HIS A 8 8.93 -12.16 -0.33
N ARG A 9 8.68 -13.46 -0.53
CA ARG A 9 8.25 -13.98 -1.84
C ARG A 9 6.91 -13.39 -2.26
N ILE A 10 5.94 -13.28 -1.35
CA ILE A 10 4.65 -12.66 -1.67
C ILE A 10 4.83 -11.19 -2.07
N VAL A 11 5.64 -10.44 -1.32
CA VAL A 11 5.90 -9.02 -1.62
C VAL A 11 6.57 -8.88 -2.98
N ALA A 12 7.55 -9.73 -3.30
CA ALA A 12 8.19 -9.74 -4.62
C ALA A 12 7.19 -10.04 -5.75
N THR A 13 6.27 -10.99 -5.56
CA THR A 13 5.21 -11.27 -6.52
C THR A 13 4.28 -10.07 -6.69
N LEU A 14 3.87 -9.42 -5.60
CA LEU A 14 3.02 -8.24 -5.66
C LEU A 14 3.71 -7.10 -6.42
N LEU A 15 5.00 -6.85 -6.17
CA LEU A 15 5.78 -5.84 -6.88
C LEU A 15 5.77 -6.07 -8.39
N ASN A 16 5.98 -7.32 -8.83
CA ASN A 16 5.94 -7.66 -10.26
C ASN A 16 4.55 -7.44 -10.87
N LEU A 17 3.48 -7.75 -10.14
CA LEU A 17 2.11 -7.51 -10.60
C LEU A 17 1.81 -6.01 -10.69
N MET A 18 2.23 -5.21 -9.70
CA MET A 18 2.05 -3.76 -9.71
C MET A 18 2.79 -3.10 -10.89
N ASP A 19 4.00 -3.56 -11.22
CA ASP A 19 4.74 -3.06 -12.38
C ASP A 19 4.00 -3.36 -13.70
N GLY A 20 3.28 -4.48 -13.78
CA GLY A 20 2.42 -4.80 -14.93
C GLY A 20 1.16 -3.93 -14.98
N ILE A 21 0.48 -3.74 -13.84
CA ILE A 21 -0.73 -2.92 -13.73
C ILE A 21 -0.44 -1.46 -14.09
N SER A 22 0.71 -0.93 -13.66
CA SER A 22 1.12 0.47 -13.92
C SER A 22 1.18 0.86 -15.40
N ARG A 23 1.25 -0.14 -16.29
CA ARG A 23 1.30 0.02 -17.76
C ARG A 23 -0.07 -0.09 -18.42
N THR A 24 -1.11 -0.41 -17.65
CA THR A 24 -2.47 -0.60 -18.13
C THR A 24 -3.32 0.62 -17.80
N ASP A 25 -3.80 1.30 -18.82
CA ASP A 25 -4.69 2.44 -18.65
C ASP A 25 -6.04 2.03 -18.07
N GLY A 26 -6.64 2.91 -17.25
CA GLY A 26 -7.99 2.73 -16.71
C GLY A 26 -8.08 1.88 -15.43
N ILE A 27 -6.94 1.50 -14.83
CA ILE A 27 -6.92 0.79 -13.55
C ILE A 27 -6.40 1.71 -12.44
N LEU A 28 -7.15 1.78 -11.34
CA LEU A 28 -6.74 2.43 -10.09
C LEU A 28 -6.61 1.37 -8.98
N VAL A 29 -5.45 1.32 -8.33
CA VAL A 29 -5.20 0.43 -7.20
C VAL A 29 -5.25 1.26 -5.91
N ILE A 30 -6.07 0.83 -4.95
CA ILE A 30 -6.18 1.45 -3.61
C ILE A 30 -5.77 0.42 -2.57
N ALA A 31 -4.96 0.84 -1.61
CA ALA A 31 -4.56 0.05 -0.45
C ALA A 31 -4.84 0.83 0.84
N ALA A 32 -5.09 0.10 1.93
CA ALA A 32 -5.29 0.68 3.26
C ALA A 32 -4.41 -0.06 4.27
N THR A 33 -3.81 0.69 5.20
CA THR A 33 -3.02 0.13 6.30
C THR A 33 -3.19 0.97 7.56
N ASN A 34 -3.18 0.30 8.71
CA ASN A 34 -3.06 0.97 10.01
C ASN A 34 -1.59 1.05 10.48
N ARG A 35 -0.64 0.60 9.65
CA ARG A 35 0.79 0.53 9.94
C ARG A 35 1.60 0.96 8.70
N PRO A 36 1.63 2.27 8.38
CA PRO A 36 2.32 2.77 7.18
C PRO A 36 3.81 2.42 7.17
N ASP A 37 4.47 2.43 8.34
CA ASP A 37 5.91 2.11 8.48
C ASP A 37 6.24 0.63 8.22
N SER A 38 5.23 -0.25 8.21
CA SER A 38 5.40 -1.67 7.91
C SER A 38 5.30 -2.00 6.42
N ILE A 39 4.99 -1.01 5.57
CA ILE A 39 4.92 -1.20 4.11
C ILE A 39 6.35 -1.28 3.55
N GLU A 40 6.59 -2.24 2.66
CA GLU A 40 7.87 -2.37 1.97
C GLU A 40 8.13 -1.12 1.09
N PRO A 41 9.30 -0.47 1.21
CA PRO A 41 9.56 0.81 0.53
C PRO A 41 9.46 0.79 -1.00
N ALA A 42 9.77 -0.31 -1.66
CA ALA A 42 9.61 -0.43 -3.11
C ALA A 42 8.14 -0.38 -3.55
N LEU A 43 7.18 -0.80 -2.73
CA LEU A 43 5.75 -0.63 -3.04
C LEU A 43 5.32 0.85 -3.09
N ARG A 44 6.04 1.75 -2.41
CA ARG A 44 5.73 3.19 -2.32
C ARG A 44 6.37 4.04 -3.44
N ARG A 45 7.06 3.40 -4.39
CA ARG A 45 7.74 4.09 -5.51
C ARG A 45 6.76 4.49 -6.61
N PRO A 46 7.10 5.50 -7.44
CA PRO A 46 6.28 5.93 -8.57
C PRO A 46 5.77 4.77 -9.44
N GLY A 47 4.49 4.83 -9.81
CA GLY A 47 3.81 3.79 -10.60
C GLY A 47 3.26 2.60 -9.79
N ARG A 48 3.38 2.61 -8.46
CA ARG A 48 2.84 1.58 -7.56
C ARG A 48 1.84 2.19 -6.58
N LEU A 49 2.15 2.21 -5.28
CA LEU A 49 1.39 2.92 -4.24
C LEU A 49 2.08 4.26 -3.94
N ASP A 50 2.18 5.12 -4.94
CA ASP A 50 2.96 6.37 -4.90
C ASP A 50 2.18 7.58 -4.37
N ARG A 51 0.90 7.41 -4.07
CA ARG A 51 0.04 8.41 -3.41
C ARG A 51 -0.40 7.88 -2.06
N GLU A 52 -0.19 8.69 -1.04
CA GLU A 52 -0.58 8.39 0.34
C GLU A 52 -1.60 9.41 0.84
N MET A 53 -2.58 8.91 1.58
CA MET A 53 -3.62 9.71 2.22
C MET A 53 -3.77 9.21 3.65
N GLU A 54 -3.47 10.07 4.61
CA GLU A 54 -3.72 9.81 6.03
C GLU A 54 -5.17 10.17 6.36
N ILE A 55 -5.86 9.26 7.04
CA ILE A 55 -7.24 9.45 7.48
C ILE A 55 -7.21 9.64 8.99
N GLU A 56 -7.38 10.89 9.42
CA GLU A 56 -7.52 11.23 10.83
C GLU A 56 -8.97 11.10 11.29
N PHE A 57 -9.16 10.73 12.56
CA PHE A 57 -10.48 10.75 13.17
C PHE A 57 -10.86 12.18 13.52
N GLN A 58 -11.91 12.71 12.89
CA GLN A 58 -12.57 13.91 13.38
C GLN A 58 -13.53 13.51 14.50
N ALA A 59 -13.18 13.85 15.74
CA ALA A 59 -14.17 13.86 16.79
C ALA A 59 -15.22 14.90 16.42
N LEU A 60 -16.47 14.45 16.26
CA LEU A 60 -17.58 15.38 16.19
C LEU A 60 -17.60 16.14 17.51
N GLU A 61 -17.47 17.46 17.46
CA GLU A 61 -17.73 18.28 18.63
C GLU A 61 -19.21 18.10 18.97
N THR A 62 -19.51 17.27 19.97
CA THR A 62 -20.84 17.18 20.54
C THR A 62 -21.09 18.52 21.21
N GLY A 63 -21.80 19.41 20.52
CA GLY A 63 -22.22 20.70 21.04
C GLY A 63 -22.91 20.49 22.39
N ALA A 64 -22.28 21.05 23.43
CA ALA A 64 -22.85 21.14 24.77
C ALA A 64 -24.03 22.11 24.79
#